data_AF-A0A844AP82-F1
#
_entry.id   AF-A0A844AP82-F1
#
_cell.length_a   1.000
_cell.length_b   1.000
_cell.length_c   1.000
_cell.angle_alpha   90.00
_cell.angle_beta   90.00
_cell.angle_gamma   90.00
#
_symmetry.space_group_name_H-M   'P 1'
#
loop_
_entity.id
_entity.type
_entity.pdbx_description
1 polymer ?
#
loop_
_entity_poly.entity_id
_entity_poly.type
_entity_poly.pdbx_seq_one_letter_code
_entity_poly.pdbx_strand_id
1 'polypeptide(L)'
;MQPFLELTDGQKRQYIDAEAVFTALEQAQAEALAVRGSMFWREQGGRRYLIRLAAGGGQKSLGPDTEENRLIHERFVQRKSAAESRVQSLRESLAEQVRLNRALRVGRTPAIVVDVLQALSQAGLAEHFITVGTHALYAYETACGVRVESAATATRDIDLLFDTQKRLSVFTRLQRVDSSLVAVLRKADKSFSVRSDQLQTVVNDKGFEVDIIQRTARDGDPHPLRMSDDEDDMWAVQVPTGDQLLSSSRFSQVVVATSGAMARMDTISPVAFARIKRELGARADRDPLKRSKDLLQAQIVSQLVSQYLPH
;
A
#
# COMPACT_ATOMS: atom_id res chain seq x y z
N MET A 1 1.57 -32.57 -9.73
CA MET A 1 2.75 -31.83 -9.21
C MET A 1 2.20 -30.70 -8.33
N GLN A 2 2.78 -30.46 -7.15
CA GLN A 2 2.35 -29.32 -6.32
C GLN A 2 2.75 -28.02 -7.05
N PRO A 3 1.83 -27.07 -7.28
CA PRO A 3 2.11 -25.87 -8.06
C PRO A 3 2.80 -24.75 -7.25
N PHE A 4 3.33 -25.11 -6.08
CA PHE A 4 4.06 -24.23 -5.18
C PHE A 4 5.08 -25.03 -4.37
N LEU A 5 6.10 -24.33 -3.87
CA LEU A 5 7.18 -24.86 -3.03
C LEU A 5 7.10 -24.25 -1.65
N GLU A 6 7.15 -25.06 -0.59
CA GLU A 6 7.19 -24.53 0.77
C GLU A 6 8.49 -23.78 1.08
N LEU A 7 8.37 -22.70 1.85
CA LEU A 7 9.53 -22.05 2.45
C LEU A 7 10.11 -22.92 3.58
N THR A 8 11.41 -22.82 3.76
CA THR A 8 12.10 -23.46 4.89
C THR A 8 11.67 -22.85 6.22
N ASP A 9 11.81 -23.58 7.33
CA ASP A 9 11.48 -23.06 8.67
C ASP A 9 12.27 -21.80 9.03
N GLY A 10 13.54 -21.72 8.58
CA GLY A 10 14.36 -20.52 8.76
C GLY A 10 13.79 -19.30 8.03
N GLN A 11 13.25 -19.49 6.82
CA GLN A 11 12.59 -18.43 6.06
C GLN A 11 11.25 -18.02 6.70
N LYS A 12 10.44 -19.00 7.12
CA LYS A 12 9.16 -18.75 7.81
C LYS A 12 9.38 -17.99 9.12
N ARG A 13 10.35 -18.39 9.94
CA ARG A 13 10.71 -17.70 11.19
C ARG A 13 11.18 -16.27 10.93
N GLN A 14 12.13 -16.09 10.00
CA GLN A 14 12.61 -14.77 9.64
C GLN A 14 11.48 -13.86 9.15
N TYR A 15 10.53 -14.39 8.37
CA TYR A 15 9.37 -13.63 7.92
C TYR A 15 8.53 -13.13 9.10
N ILE A 16 8.19 -14.02 10.04
CA ILE A 16 7.39 -13.68 11.23
C ILE A 16 8.08 -12.58 12.05
N ASP A 17 9.38 -12.71 12.30
CA ASP A 17 10.16 -11.72 13.04
C ASP A 17 10.17 -10.36 12.32
N ALA A 18 10.36 -10.37 10.99
CA ALA A 18 10.36 -9.16 10.18
C ALA A 18 8.97 -8.49 10.10
N GLU A 19 7.90 -9.27 9.96
CA GLU A 19 6.52 -8.79 9.93
C GLU A 19 6.13 -8.13 11.26
N ALA A 20 6.56 -8.70 12.40
CA ALA A 20 6.32 -8.13 13.71
C ALA A 20 6.96 -6.74 13.86
N VAL A 21 8.23 -6.59 13.46
CA VAL A 21 8.93 -5.30 13.47
C VAL A 21 8.29 -4.30 12.52
N PHE A 22 7.94 -4.74 11.30
CA PHE A 22 7.29 -3.90 10.30
C PHE A 22 5.94 -3.36 10.79
N THR A 23 5.09 -4.23 11.34
CA THR A 23 3.77 -3.85 11.85
C THR A 23 3.88 -2.94 13.06
N ALA A 24 4.84 -3.19 13.96
CA ALA A 24 5.12 -2.29 15.08
C ALA A 24 5.58 -0.90 14.59
N LEU A 25 6.37 -0.83 13.52
CA LEU A 25 6.78 0.44 12.92
C LEU A 25 5.60 1.20 12.32
N GLU A 26 4.70 0.53 11.59
CA GLU A 26 3.48 1.15 11.05
C GLU A 26 2.62 1.76 12.17
N GLN A 27 2.42 1.02 13.27
CA GLN A 27 1.69 1.50 14.44
C GLN A 27 2.38 2.70 15.09
N ALA A 28 3.70 2.62 15.33
CA ALA A 28 4.47 3.72 15.91
C ALA A 28 4.45 4.97 15.03
N GLN A 29 4.45 4.82 13.70
CA GLN A 29 4.30 5.94 12.78
C GLN A 29 2.91 6.56 12.88
N ALA A 30 1.85 5.77 12.95
CA ALA A 30 0.49 6.27 13.15
C ALA A 30 0.34 7.02 14.49
N GLU A 31 0.93 6.51 15.58
CA GLU A 31 1.00 7.18 16.88
C GLU A 31 1.76 8.52 16.78
N ALA A 32 2.89 8.55 16.07
CA ALA A 32 3.68 9.75 15.84
C ALA A 32 2.92 10.80 15.01
N LEU A 33 2.07 10.38 14.06
CA LEU A 33 1.18 11.29 13.33
C LEU A 33 0.22 12.02 14.26
N ALA A 34 -0.28 11.36 15.32
CA ALA A 34 -1.22 11.95 16.27
C ALA A 34 -0.60 13.04 17.16
N VAL A 35 0.73 13.04 17.32
CA VAL A 35 1.50 14.06 18.10
C VAL A 35 2.28 15.03 17.20
N ARG A 36 1.93 15.12 15.92
CA ARG A 36 2.54 16.10 14.99
C ARG A 36 2.26 17.54 15.43
N GLY A 37 3.21 18.42 15.07
CA GLY A 37 3.21 19.83 15.45
C GLY A 37 4.17 20.11 16.61
N SER A 38 4.04 21.28 17.22
CA SER A 38 4.81 21.65 18.40
C SER A 38 3.95 22.36 19.43
N MET A 39 4.42 22.37 20.66
CA MET A 39 3.84 23.14 21.74
C MET A 39 4.98 23.90 22.41
N PHE A 40 4.82 25.20 22.57
CA PHE A 40 5.86 26.05 23.13
C PHE A 40 5.21 27.22 23.88
N TRP A 41 5.98 27.79 24.80
CA TRP A 41 5.57 28.97 25.53
C TRP A 41 5.98 30.24 24.77
N ARG A 42 5.08 31.21 24.70
CA ARG A 42 5.34 32.53 24.11
C ARG A 42 5.01 33.62 25.12
N GLU A 43 5.89 34.61 25.24
CA GLU A 43 5.63 35.82 26.01
C GLU A 43 4.91 36.86 25.14
N GLN A 44 3.84 37.46 25.67
CA GLN A 44 3.09 38.52 25.00
C GLN A 44 2.48 39.44 26.07
N GLY A 45 2.75 40.74 25.99
CA GLY A 45 2.17 41.73 26.91
C GLY A 45 2.50 41.47 28.40
N GLY A 46 3.71 40.98 28.70
CA GLY A 46 4.15 40.68 30.07
C GLY A 46 3.55 39.41 30.69
N ARG A 47 2.82 38.61 29.89
CA ARG A 47 2.27 37.31 30.31
C ARG A 47 2.79 36.21 29.39
N ARG A 48 2.91 35.00 29.93
CA ARG A 48 3.36 33.81 29.21
C ARG A 48 2.15 32.95 28.83
N TYR A 49 2.09 32.52 27.58
CA TYR A 49 0.99 31.75 27.01
C TYR A 49 1.48 30.46 26.37
N LEU A 50 0.71 29.38 26.53
CA LEU A 50 0.98 28.12 25.87
C LEU A 50 0.43 28.15 24.46
N ILE A 51 1.28 27.94 23.46
CA ILE A 51 0.90 27.94 22.05
C ILE A 51 1.02 26.52 21.50
N ARG A 52 -0.04 26.04 20.86
CA ARG A 52 -0.02 24.84 20.01
C ARG A 52 0.14 25.26 18.56
N LEU A 53 1.21 24.78 17.92
CA LEU A 53 1.44 24.90 16.49
C LEU A 53 1.04 23.59 15.82
N ALA A 54 0.00 23.64 14.99
CA ALA A 54 -0.38 22.52 14.14
C ALA A 54 0.69 22.25 13.08
N ALA A 55 0.76 21.01 12.60
CA ALA A 55 1.71 20.63 11.54
C ALA A 55 1.58 21.48 10.26
N GLY A 56 0.36 21.96 9.96
CA GLY A 56 0.08 22.86 8.82
C GLY A 56 0.33 24.34 9.10
N GLY A 57 1.05 24.70 10.17
CA GLY A 57 1.45 26.08 10.46
C GLY A 57 0.47 26.92 11.29
N GLY A 58 -0.78 26.47 11.45
CA GLY A 58 -1.77 27.17 12.27
C GLY A 58 -1.39 27.19 13.76
N GLN A 59 -1.45 28.37 14.39
CA GLN A 59 -1.16 28.54 15.81
C GLN A 59 -2.45 28.78 16.59
N LYS A 60 -2.58 28.12 17.74
CA LYS A 60 -3.67 28.32 18.69
C LYS A 60 -3.10 28.52 20.09
N SER A 61 -3.49 29.60 20.75
CA SER A 61 -3.22 29.77 22.18
C SER A 61 -4.12 28.83 22.99
N LEU A 62 -3.52 28.11 23.94
CA LEU A 62 -4.20 27.28 24.93
C LEU A 62 -4.41 28.05 26.26
N GLY A 63 -3.99 29.31 26.33
CA GLY A 63 -4.17 30.17 27.49
C GLY A 63 -2.87 30.47 28.24
N PRO A 64 -2.97 31.15 29.39
CA PRO A 64 -1.82 31.62 30.16
C PRO A 64 -1.07 30.47 30.86
N ASP A 65 0.11 30.79 31.42
CA ASP A 65 0.92 29.89 32.25
C ASP A 65 0.22 29.55 33.57
N THR A 66 -0.62 28.51 33.51
CA THR A 66 -1.28 27.86 34.65
C THR A 66 -0.68 26.48 34.87
N GLU A 67 -0.88 25.93 36.07
CA GLU A 67 -0.43 24.56 36.40
C GLU A 67 -1.01 23.52 35.43
N GLU A 68 -2.29 23.66 35.07
CA GLU A 68 -2.94 22.81 34.07
C GLU A 68 -2.22 22.86 32.71
N ASN A 69 -1.88 24.07 32.24
CA ASN A 69 -1.20 24.24 30.95
C ASN A 69 0.26 23.74 30.99
N ARG A 70 0.95 23.82 32.13
CA ARG A 70 2.27 23.18 32.31
C ARG A 70 2.19 21.67 32.18
N LEU A 71 1.22 21.04 32.83
CA LEU A 71 0.99 19.59 32.73
C LEU A 71 0.64 19.16 31.29
N ILE A 72 -0.17 19.95 30.58
CA ILE A 72 -0.47 19.72 29.15
C ILE A 72 0.80 19.76 28.31
N HIS A 73 1.64 20.79 28.52
CA HIS A 73 2.91 20.94 27.81
C HIS A 73 3.88 19.78 28.09
N GLU A 74 4.07 19.42 29.36
CA GLU A 74 4.95 18.32 29.77
C GLU A 74 4.51 16.98 29.16
N ARG A 75 3.22 16.65 29.27
CA ARG A 75 2.66 15.44 28.66
C ARG A 75 2.83 15.42 27.15
N PHE A 76 2.65 16.56 26.48
CA PHE A 76 2.86 16.66 25.04
C PHE A 76 4.32 16.40 24.65
N VAL A 77 5.27 17.06 25.32
CA VAL A 77 6.70 16.91 25.05
C VAL A 77 7.16 15.47 25.30
N GLN A 78 6.75 14.87 26.43
CA GLN A 78 7.09 13.48 26.76
C GLN A 78 6.52 12.50 25.72
N ARG A 79 5.23 12.62 25.37
CA ARG A 79 4.60 11.75 24.38
C ARG A 79 5.25 11.90 23.00
N LYS A 80 5.58 13.12 22.59
CA LYS A 80 6.25 13.37 21.31
C LYS A 80 7.64 12.75 21.27
N SER A 81 8.47 13.00 22.29
CA SER A 81 9.82 12.43 22.39
C SER A 81 9.79 10.89 22.40
N ALA A 82 8.86 10.29 23.15
CA ALA A 82 8.69 8.84 23.20
C ALA A 82 8.28 8.26 21.84
N ALA A 83 7.33 8.90 21.14
CA ALA A 83 6.88 8.46 19.82
C ALA A 83 8.00 8.57 18.77
N GLU A 84 8.74 9.69 18.74
CA GLU A 84 9.87 9.90 17.83
C GLU A 84 11.00 8.88 18.08
N SER A 85 11.34 8.63 19.35
CA SER A 85 12.34 7.64 19.73
C SER A 85 11.93 6.22 19.34
N ARG A 86 10.65 5.86 19.55
CA ARG A 86 10.10 4.56 19.17
C ARG A 86 10.15 4.33 17.67
N VAL A 87 9.76 5.32 16.87
CA VAL A 87 9.84 5.25 15.40
C VAL A 87 11.28 5.08 14.94
N GLN A 88 12.22 5.82 15.53
CA GLN A 88 13.63 5.72 15.16
C GLN A 88 14.22 4.34 15.46
N SER A 89 13.99 3.82 16.67
CA SER A 89 14.46 2.48 17.06
C SER A 89 13.87 1.39 16.16
N LEU A 90 12.56 1.45 15.85
CA LEU A 90 11.93 0.47 14.97
C LEU A 90 12.41 0.56 13.51
N ARG A 91 12.81 1.74 13.03
CA ARG A 91 13.44 1.89 11.70
C ARG A 91 14.80 1.18 11.65
N GLU A 92 15.60 1.32 12.70
CA GLU A 92 16.89 0.65 12.82
C GLU A 92 16.71 -0.88 12.84
N SER A 93 15.78 -1.39 13.67
CA SER A 93 15.44 -2.81 13.69
C SER A 93 14.93 -3.29 12.33
N LEU A 94 14.06 -2.53 11.64
CA LEU A 94 13.57 -2.92 10.33
C LEU A 94 14.70 -2.99 9.29
N ALA A 95 15.69 -2.10 9.36
CA ALA A 95 16.85 -2.15 8.47
C ALA A 95 17.69 -3.43 8.66
N GLU A 96 17.74 -3.98 9.88
CA GLU A 96 18.32 -5.30 10.14
C GLU A 96 17.49 -6.42 9.48
N GLN A 97 16.17 -6.39 9.70
CA GLN A 97 15.23 -7.36 9.12
C GLN A 97 15.30 -7.37 7.59
N VAL A 98 15.40 -6.21 6.94
CA VAL A 98 15.56 -6.11 5.47
C VAL A 98 16.82 -6.82 4.98
N ARG A 99 17.95 -6.68 5.68
CA ARG A 99 19.21 -7.35 5.32
C ARG A 99 19.09 -8.87 5.46
N LEU A 100 18.49 -9.34 6.54
CA LEU A 100 18.25 -10.77 6.79
C LEU A 100 17.26 -11.36 5.78
N ASN A 101 16.17 -10.65 5.48
CA ASN A 101 15.19 -11.03 4.47
C ASN A 101 15.83 -11.27 3.11
N ARG A 102 16.74 -10.38 2.70
CA ARG A 102 17.51 -10.51 1.47
C ARG A 102 18.44 -11.73 1.51
N ALA A 103 19.20 -11.89 2.59
CA ALA A 103 20.17 -12.97 2.75
C ALA A 103 19.50 -14.36 2.72
N LEU A 104 18.38 -14.51 3.42
CA LEU A 104 17.60 -15.75 3.51
C LEU A 104 16.62 -15.93 2.34
N ARG A 105 16.52 -14.95 1.44
CA ARG A 105 15.59 -14.93 0.29
C ARG A 105 14.16 -15.19 0.74
N VAL A 106 13.72 -14.48 1.77
CA VAL A 106 12.42 -14.70 2.44
C VAL A 106 11.25 -14.50 1.47
N GLY A 107 11.28 -13.41 0.71
CA GLY A 107 10.30 -13.14 -0.32
C GLY A 107 10.91 -12.91 -1.69
N ARG A 108 10.05 -12.77 -2.68
CA ARG A 108 10.42 -12.62 -4.08
C ARG A 108 9.56 -11.60 -4.83
N THR A 109 8.77 -10.80 -4.13
CA THR A 109 8.01 -9.72 -4.76
C THR A 109 8.99 -8.83 -5.55
N PRO A 110 8.66 -8.39 -6.77
CA PRO A 110 9.49 -7.45 -7.50
C PRO A 110 9.76 -6.20 -6.65
N ALA A 111 11.01 -5.73 -6.59
CA ALA A 111 11.37 -4.59 -5.76
C ALA A 111 10.53 -3.36 -6.12
N ILE A 112 10.32 -3.12 -7.41
CA ILE A 112 9.49 -2.00 -7.92
C ILE A 112 8.05 -2.04 -7.40
N VAL A 113 7.46 -3.23 -7.19
CA VAL A 113 6.11 -3.36 -6.61
C VAL A 113 6.11 -2.90 -5.17
N VAL A 114 7.10 -3.32 -4.39
CA VAL A 114 7.26 -2.89 -2.99
C VAL A 114 7.52 -1.39 -2.93
N ASP A 115 8.35 -0.85 -3.83
CA ASP A 115 8.63 0.59 -3.89
C ASP A 115 7.37 1.41 -4.23
N VAL A 116 6.54 0.94 -5.18
CA VAL A 116 5.23 1.55 -5.51
C VAL A 116 4.29 1.53 -4.30
N LEU A 117 4.15 0.40 -3.63
CA LEU A 117 3.29 0.28 -2.44
C LEU A 117 3.78 1.17 -1.30
N GLN A 118 5.10 1.29 -1.10
CA GLN A 118 5.68 2.21 -0.13
C GLN A 118 5.41 3.66 -0.49
N ALA A 119 5.56 4.05 -1.77
CA ALA A 119 5.27 5.41 -2.23
C ALA A 119 3.80 5.79 -1.98
N LEU A 120 2.86 4.88 -2.28
CA LEU A 120 1.44 5.06 -1.98
C LEU A 120 1.17 5.17 -0.48
N SER A 121 1.80 4.32 0.34
CA SER A 121 1.65 4.36 1.81
C SER A 121 2.18 5.67 2.40
N GLN A 122 3.36 6.13 1.96
CA GLN A 122 3.97 7.39 2.41
C GLN A 122 3.15 8.62 2.01
N ALA A 123 2.49 8.58 0.85
CA ALA A 123 1.53 9.60 0.42
C ALA A 123 0.17 9.51 1.16
N GLY A 124 -0.01 8.49 2.02
CA GLY A 124 -1.26 8.24 2.73
C GLY A 124 -2.38 7.76 1.81
N LEU A 125 -2.03 7.16 0.66
CA LEU A 125 -2.95 6.72 -0.38
C LEU A 125 -3.24 5.22 -0.39
N ALA A 126 -2.45 4.42 0.35
CA ALA A 126 -2.54 2.95 0.31
C ALA A 126 -3.97 2.41 0.49
N GLU A 127 -4.74 2.95 1.44
CA GLU A 127 -6.11 2.50 1.75
C GLU A 127 -7.15 2.71 0.62
N HIS A 128 -6.76 3.43 -0.44
CA HIS A 128 -7.61 3.75 -1.59
C HIS A 128 -7.34 2.86 -2.81
N PHE A 129 -6.29 2.04 -2.74
CA PHE A 129 -5.90 1.13 -3.82
C PHE A 129 -5.91 -0.31 -3.34
N ILE A 130 -6.31 -1.22 -4.22
CA ILE A 130 -6.22 -2.66 -4.01
C ILE A 130 -5.31 -3.21 -5.09
N THR A 131 -4.27 -3.94 -4.70
CA THR A 131 -3.51 -4.73 -5.66
C THR A 131 -4.38 -5.89 -6.13
N VAL A 132 -4.64 -5.96 -7.44
CA VAL A 132 -5.42 -7.04 -8.05
C VAL A 132 -4.58 -7.72 -9.14
N GLY A 133 -5.18 -8.63 -9.90
CA GLY A 133 -4.47 -9.30 -10.99
C GLY A 133 -3.34 -10.21 -10.50
N THR A 134 -2.26 -10.30 -11.27
CA THR A 134 -1.20 -11.27 -10.98
C THR A 134 -0.44 -10.95 -9.69
N HIS A 135 -0.33 -9.68 -9.31
CA HIS A 135 0.48 -9.28 -8.15
C HIS A 135 -0.16 -9.65 -6.80
N ALA A 136 -1.47 -9.87 -6.74
CA ALA A 136 -2.16 -10.39 -5.55
C ALA A 136 -1.60 -11.75 -5.09
N LEU A 137 -1.07 -12.57 -6.01
CA LEU A 137 -0.47 -13.87 -5.69
C LEU A 137 0.71 -13.75 -4.71
N TYR A 138 1.45 -12.64 -4.72
CA TYR A 138 2.56 -12.41 -3.78
C TYR A 138 2.06 -12.28 -2.34
N ALA A 139 0.90 -11.68 -2.11
CA ALA A 139 0.29 -11.63 -0.77
C ALA A 139 -0.12 -13.03 -0.31
N TYR A 140 -0.76 -13.82 -1.18
CA TYR A 140 -1.24 -15.16 -0.83
C TYR A 140 -0.09 -16.14 -0.59
N GLU A 141 0.95 -16.13 -1.42
CA GLU A 141 2.11 -17.00 -1.23
C GLU A 141 2.85 -16.67 0.06
N THR A 142 2.99 -15.37 0.36
CA THR A 142 3.63 -14.90 1.60
C THR A 142 2.83 -15.36 2.82
N ALA A 143 1.52 -15.17 2.80
CA ALA A 143 0.62 -15.60 3.88
C ALA A 143 0.68 -17.11 4.15
N CYS A 144 0.86 -17.91 3.10
CA CYS A 144 0.95 -19.37 3.21
C CYS A 144 2.37 -19.86 3.53
N GLY A 145 3.39 -19.00 3.51
CA GLY A 145 4.78 -19.42 3.64
C GLY A 145 5.25 -20.34 2.52
N VAL A 146 4.82 -20.08 1.28
CA VAL A 146 5.16 -20.85 0.08
C VAL A 146 5.60 -19.95 -1.07
N ARG A 147 6.07 -20.55 -2.16
CA ARG A 147 6.37 -19.89 -3.44
C ARG A 147 5.57 -20.51 -4.56
N VAL A 148 4.73 -19.71 -5.21
CA VAL A 148 3.95 -20.16 -6.37
C VAL A 148 4.86 -20.34 -7.59
N GLU A 149 4.57 -21.30 -8.47
CA GLU A 149 5.34 -21.48 -9.70
C GLU A 149 5.34 -20.23 -10.60
N SER A 150 6.52 -19.91 -11.18
CA SER A 150 6.76 -18.65 -11.91
C SER A 150 5.84 -18.43 -13.13
N ALA A 151 5.34 -19.50 -13.74
CA ALA A 151 4.40 -19.40 -14.86
C ALA A 151 3.09 -18.68 -14.49
N ALA A 152 2.71 -18.71 -13.21
CA ALA A 152 1.52 -18.01 -12.71
C ALA A 152 1.80 -16.53 -12.36
N THR A 153 3.06 -16.15 -12.09
CA THR A 153 3.45 -14.82 -11.59
C THR A 153 4.26 -13.96 -12.57
N ALA A 154 4.58 -14.47 -13.77
CA ALA A 154 5.27 -13.71 -14.80
C ALA A 154 4.35 -12.61 -15.40
N THR A 155 4.43 -11.40 -14.84
CA THR A 155 4.04 -10.16 -15.52
C THR A 155 5.02 -9.03 -15.19
N ARG A 156 5.02 -7.99 -16.02
CA ARG A 156 5.73 -6.74 -15.78
C ARG A 156 4.75 -5.59 -15.48
N ASP A 157 3.53 -5.90 -15.08
CA ASP A 157 2.45 -4.95 -14.80
C ASP A 157 1.93 -5.12 -13.38
N ILE A 158 1.53 -4.05 -12.70
CA ILE A 158 0.72 -4.13 -11.47
C ILE A 158 -0.61 -3.42 -11.69
N ASP A 159 -1.69 -4.18 -11.51
CA ASP A 159 -3.05 -3.64 -11.53
C ASP A 159 -3.44 -3.13 -10.14
N LEU A 160 -3.74 -1.83 -10.04
CA LEU A 160 -4.26 -1.21 -8.84
C LEU A 160 -5.72 -0.80 -9.08
N LEU A 161 -6.63 -1.44 -8.34
CA LEU A 161 -8.03 -1.06 -8.32
C LEU A 161 -8.25 0.11 -7.37
N PHE A 162 -8.72 1.22 -7.94
CA PHE A 162 -9.08 2.43 -7.23
C PHE A 162 -10.49 2.33 -6.63
N ASP A 163 -10.60 2.64 -5.34
CA ASP A 163 -11.88 2.75 -4.64
C ASP A 163 -12.52 4.12 -4.87
N THR A 164 -13.38 4.19 -5.89
CA THR A 164 -14.06 5.43 -6.29
C THR A 164 -14.97 6.02 -5.21
N GLN A 165 -15.46 5.20 -4.27
CA GLN A 165 -16.29 5.69 -3.15
C GLN A 165 -15.49 6.61 -2.22
N LYS A 166 -14.16 6.46 -2.20
CA LYS A 166 -13.24 7.29 -1.41
C LYS A 166 -12.58 8.41 -2.23
N ARG A 167 -13.08 8.71 -3.44
CA ARG A 167 -12.49 9.72 -4.35
C ARG A 167 -12.19 11.06 -3.68
N LEU A 168 -13.16 11.64 -2.96
CA LEU A 168 -12.98 12.95 -2.31
C LEU A 168 -11.80 12.95 -1.33
N SER A 169 -11.59 11.84 -0.61
CA SER A 169 -10.47 11.73 0.32
C SER A 169 -9.12 11.65 -0.40
N VAL A 170 -9.04 10.99 -1.55
CA VAL A 170 -7.83 10.88 -2.37
C VAL A 170 -7.45 12.23 -2.95
N PHE A 171 -8.41 12.92 -3.58
CA PHE A 171 -8.20 14.26 -4.12
C PHE A 171 -7.78 15.24 -3.03
N THR A 172 -8.45 15.21 -1.86
CA THR A 172 -8.07 16.05 -0.72
C THR A 172 -6.65 15.73 -0.23
N ARG A 173 -6.24 14.46 -0.19
CA ARG A 173 -4.89 14.06 0.20
C ARG A 173 -3.86 14.56 -0.81
N LEU A 174 -4.08 14.36 -2.11
CA LEU A 174 -3.20 14.81 -3.19
C LEU A 174 -3.07 16.34 -3.23
N GLN A 175 -4.18 17.08 -3.12
CA GLN A 175 -4.17 18.53 -3.02
C GLN A 175 -3.41 19.03 -1.78
N ARG A 176 -3.53 18.36 -0.64
CA ARG A 176 -2.78 18.72 0.58
C ARG A 176 -1.27 18.56 0.45
N VAL A 177 -0.82 17.66 -0.42
CA VAL A 177 0.60 17.45 -0.69
C VAL A 177 1.06 18.07 -2.02
N ASP A 178 0.18 18.86 -2.67
CA ASP A 178 0.41 19.50 -3.98
C ASP A 178 1.09 18.54 -4.99
N SER A 179 0.52 17.33 -5.11
CA SER A 179 1.11 16.24 -5.91
C SER A 179 0.05 15.54 -6.74
N SER A 180 0.45 15.04 -7.91
CA SER A 180 -0.32 14.09 -8.73
C SER A 180 -0.02 12.64 -8.36
N LEU A 181 -0.84 11.69 -8.85
CA LEU A 181 -0.57 10.27 -8.62
C LEU A 181 0.71 9.83 -9.32
N VAL A 182 0.94 10.29 -10.56
CA VAL A 182 2.21 10.07 -11.27
C VAL A 182 3.40 10.61 -10.47
N ALA A 183 3.29 11.80 -9.87
CA ALA A 183 4.35 12.34 -9.02
C ALA A 183 4.62 11.50 -7.76
N VAL A 184 3.60 10.85 -7.20
CA VAL A 184 3.76 9.86 -6.12
C VAL A 184 4.47 8.60 -6.65
N LEU A 185 4.04 8.05 -7.79
CA LEU A 185 4.69 6.88 -8.40
C LEU A 185 6.16 7.16 -8.74
N ARG A 186 6.50 8.39 -9.17
CA ARG A 186 7.88 8.83 -9.41
C ARG A 186 8.79 8.81 -8.16
N LYS A 187 8.22 8.70 -6.96
CA LYS A 187 9.00 8.45 -5.73
C LYS A 187 9.53 7.02 -5.67
N ALA A 188 8.83 6.06 -6.29
CA ALA A 188 9.31 4.69 -6.46
C ALA A 188 10.35 4.59 -7.59
N ASP A 189 10.06 5.19 -8.75
CA ASP A 189 10.99 5.25 -9.88
C ASP A 189 10.81 6.56 -10.67
N LYS A 190 11.87 7.38 -10.73
CA LYS A 190 11.82 8.70 -11.37
C LYS A 190 11.49 8.66 -12.86
N SER A 191 11.73 7.53 -13.53
CA SER A 191 11.48 7.37 -14.96
C SER A 191 10.02 7.09 -15.31
N PHE A 192 9.14 6.96 -14.32
CA PHE A 192 7.71 6.78 -14.59
C PHE A 192 7.11 7.94 -15.39
N SER A 193 6.45 7.59 -16.48
CA SER A 193 5.68 8.50 -17.34
C SER A 193 4.37 7.85 -17.78
N VAL A 194 3.32 8.65 -17.95
CA VAL A 194 2.05 8.18 -18.53
C VAL A 194 2.28 7.76 -19.97
N ARG A 195 1.75 6.59 -20.35
CA ARG A 195 1.78 6.13 -21.74
C ARG A 195 0.81 6.97 -22.57
N SER A 196 1.29 7.56 -23.66
CA SER A 196 0.48 8.41 -24.54
C SER A 196 -0.65 7.64 -25.25
N ASP A 197 -0.48 6.34 -25.47
CA ASP A 197 -1.47 5.46 -26.09
C ASP A 197 -2.44 4.81 -25.09
N GLN A 198 -2.11 4.85 -23.79
CA GLN A 198 -2.84 4.20 -22.70
C GLN A 198 -2.78 5.08 -21.45
N LEU A 199 -3.68 6.07 -21.37
CA LEU A 199 -3.65 7.08 -20.30
C LEU A 199 -3.90 6.52 -18.89
N GLN A 200 -4.35 5.28 -18.78
CA GLN A 200 -4.45 4.54 -17.51
C GLN A 200 -3.17 3.88 -17.03
N THR A 201 -2.12 3.91 -17.85
CA THR A 201 -0.90 3.16 -17.64
C THR A 201 0.27 4.11 -17.44
N VAL A 202 1.02 3.90 -16.38
CA VAL A 202 2.30 4.55 -16.14
C VAL A 202 3.42 3.54 -16.30
N VAL A 203 4.39 3.83 -17.15
CA VAL A 203 5.49 2.93 -17.49
C VAL A 203 6.83 3.57 -17.14
N ASN A 204 7.79 2.76 -16.66
CA ASN A 204 9.17 3.21 -16.41
C ASN A 204 10.13 2.79 -17.54
N ASP A 205 11.39 3.26 -17.50
CA ASP A 205 12.41 2.97 -18.53
C ASP A 205 12.78 1.47 -18.64
N LYS A 206 12.32 0.64 -17.70
CA LYS A 206 12.52 -0.81 -17.68
C LYS A 206 11.31 -1.58 -18.21
N GLY A 207 10.26 -0.88 -18.64
CA GLY A 207 9.02 -1.45 -19.15
C GLY A 207 8.17 -2.11 -18.05
N PHE A 208 8.27 -1.64 -16.80
CA PHE A 208 7.34 -2.00 -15.74
C PHE A 208 6.15 -1.04 -15.76
N GLU A 209 4.95 -1.59 -15.74
CA GLU A 209 3.69 -0.87 -15.91
C GLU A 209 2.88 -0.85 -14.62
N VAL A 210 2.28 0.30 -14.32
CA VAL A 210 1.30 0.47 -13.25
C VAL A 210 -0.01 0.89 -13.90
N ASP A 211 -1.02 0.04 -13.78
CA ASP A 211 -2.36 0.28 -14.33
C ASP A 211 -3.33 0.69 -13.22
N ILE A 212 -4.07 1.78 -13.43
CA ILE A 212 -5.15 2.17 -12.53
C ILE A 212 -6.50 1.80 -13.15
N ILE A 213 -7.21 0.90 -12.48
CA ILE A 213 -8.53 0.45 -12.88
C ILE A 213 -9.57 0.85 -11.85
N GLN A 214 -10.83 0.96 -12.26
CA GLN A 214 -11.98 1.24 -11.41
C GLN A 214 -13.16 0.34 -11.77
N ARG A 215 -14.17 0.31 -10.89
CA ARG A 215 -15.46 -0.30 -11.22
C ARG A 215 -16.15 0.44 -12.36
N THR A 216 -17.07 -0.25 -13.04
CA THR A 216 -18.02 0.38 -13.95
C THR A 216 -18.74 1.53 -13.23
N ALA A 217 -18.72 2.72 -13.84
CA ALA A 217 -19.40 3.88 -13.28
C ALA A 217 -20.91 3.60 -13.15
N ARG A 218 -21.50 4.04 -12.04
CA ARG A 218 -22.96 4.12 -11.85
C ARG A 218 -23.36 5.59 -11.75
N ASP A 219 -24.58 5.90 -12.16
CA ASP A 219 -25.16 7.25 -12.25
C ASP A 219 -24.50 8.32 -11.36
N GLY A 220 -23.81 9.28 -11.99
CA GLY A 220 -23.08 10.36 -11.33
C GLY A 220 -21.59 10.10 -11.09
N ASP A 221 -21.10 8.86 -11.27
CA ASP A 221 -19.68 8.55 -11.21
C ASP A 221 -18.95 9.22 -12.41
N PRO A 222 -17.86 9.99 -12.16
CA PRO A 222 -17.07 10.61 -13.23
C PRO A 222 -16.40 9.54 -14.11
N HIS A 223 -16.53 9.65 -15.43
CA HIS A 223 -15.78 8.79 -16.34
C HIS A 223 -15.46 9.46 -17.69
N PRO A 224 -14.21 9.39 -18.19
CA PRO A 224 -13.01 8.87 -17.51
C PRO A 224 -12.63 9.73 -16.29
N LEU A 225 -11.93 9.14 -15.31
CA LEU A 225 -11.56 9.82 -14.05
C LEU A 225 -10.05 10.07 -14.00
N ARG A 226 -9.63 11.32 -14.16
CA ARG A 226 -8.24 11.74 -13.91
C ARG A 226 -7.94 11.65 -12.41
N MET A 227 -6.74 11.23 -12.05
CA MET A 227 -6.41 10.94 -10.64
C MET A 227 -6.09 12.20 -9.81
N SER A 228 -5.84 13.34 -10.45
CA SER A 228 -5.69 14.65 -9.81
C SER A 228 -6.03 15.81 -10.77
N ASP A 229 -5.82 17.04 -10.32
CA ASP A 229 -6.00 18.26 -11.13
C ASP A 229 -4.85 18.51 -12.12
N ASP A 230 -3.74 17.76 -12.01
CA ASP A 230 -2.59 17.81 -12.92
C ASP A 230 -2.97 17.26 -14.30
N GLU A 231 -2.67 18.01 -15.36
CA GLU A 231 -3.02 17.66 -16.75
C GLU A 231 -2.25 16.46 -17.28
N ASP A 232 -1.04 16.22 -16.76
CA ASP A 232 -0.17 15.11 -17.14
C ASP A 232 -0.38 13.86 -16.25
N ASP A 233 -1.43 13.84 -15.42
CA ASP A 233 -1.75 12.69 -14.56
C ASP A 233 -2.49 11.58 -15.31
N MET A 234 -2.44 10.37 -14.73
CA MET A 234 -3.09 9.19 -15.30
C MET A 234 -4.60 9.15 -15.03
N TRP A 235 -5.29 8.30 -15.78
CA TRP A 235 -6.75 8.16 -15.76
C TRP A 235 -7.18 6.77 -15.31
N ALA A 236 -8.10 6.66 -14.36
CA ALA A 236 -8.68 5.38 -13.99
C ALA A 236 -9.66 4.88 -15.07
N VAL A 237 -9.45 3.68 -15.59
CA VAL A 237 -10.34 3.05 -16.59
C VAL A 237 -11.22 1.96 -15.98
N GLN A 238 -12.41 1.78 -16.56
CA GLN A 238 -13.36 0.79 -16.05
C GLN A 238 -12.97 -0.62 -16.47
N VAL A 239 -13.11 -1.57 -15.55
CA VAL A 239 -13.03 -3.00 -15.87
C VAL A 239 -14.33 -3.73 -15.48
N PRO A 240 -14.81 -4.69 -16.29
CA PRO A 240 -16.08 -5.40 -16.01
C PRO A 240 -16.13 -6.09 -14.64
N THR A 241 -14.99 -6.52 -14.12
CA THR A 241 -14.89 -7.18 -12.81
C THR A 241 -14.77 -6.21 -11.64
N GLY A 242 -14.68 -4.90 -11.88
CA GLY A 242 -14.35 -3.92 -10.83
C GLY A 242 -15.38 -3.88 -9.69
N ASP A 243 -16.67 -4.06 -9.98
CA ASP A 243 -17.72 -4.18 -8.96
C ASP A 243 -17.55 -5.42 -8.07
N GLN A 244 -17.24 -6.57 -8.67
CA GLN A 244 -16.97 -7.80 -7.94
C GLN A 244 -15.72 -7.66 -7.06
N LEU A 245 -14.67 -7.00 -7.58
CA LEU A 245 -13.43 -6.78 -6.86
C LEU A 245 -13.62 -5.85 -5.65
N LEU A 246 -14.33 -4.71 -5.82
CA LEU A 246 -14.57 -3.76 -4.73
C LEU A 246 -15.49 -4.31 -3.63
N SER A 247 -16.46 -5.15 -3.99
CA SER A 247 -17.40 -5.77 -3.04
C SER A 247 -16.83 -7.01 -2.32
N SER A 248 -15.65 -7.49 -2.74
CA SER A 248 -15.00 -8.64 -2.11
C SER A 248 -14.40 -8.27 -0.76
N SER A 249 -14.36 -9.24 0.16
CA SER A 249 -13.63 -9.08 1.43
C SER A 249 -12.17 -8.75 1.16
N ARG A 250 -11.62 -7.81 1.95
CA ARG A 250 -10.22 -7.40 1.86
C ARG A 250 -9.31 -8.44 2.50
N PHE A 251 -8.09 -8.51 2.00
CA PHE A 251 -6.99 -9.29 2.53
C PHE A 251 -5.74 -8.43 2.54
N SER A 252 -4.97 -8.44 3.62
CA SER A 252 -3.78 -7.59 3.77
C SER A 252 -2.62 -8.45 4.22
N GLN A 253 -1.49 -8.33 3.55
CA GLN A 253 -0.26 -9.07 3.90
C GLN A 253 0.95 -8.17 3.76
N VAL A 254 1.92 -8.30 4.68
CA VAL A 254 3.23 -7.68 4.50
C VAL A 254 4.05 -8.52 3.53
N VAL A 255 4.27 -8.02 2.31
CA VAL A 255 5.07 -8.72 1.30
C VAL A 255 6.54 -8.33 1.39
N VAL A 256 7.43 -9.27 1.02
CA VAL A 256 8.88 -9.06 1.05
C VAL A 256 9.45 -9.12 -0.37
N ALA A 257 10.16 -8.07 -0.75
CA ALA A 257 10.84 -7.99 -2.04
C ALA A 257 12.06 -8.90 -2.11
N THR A 258 12.53 -9.16 -3.34
CA THR A 258 13.85 -9.76 -3.59
C THR A 258 15.01 -8.96 -2.98
N SER A 259 14.84 -7.64 -2.79
CA SER A 259 15.78 -6.76 -2.10
C SER A 259 15.75 -6.90 -0.58
N GLY A 260 14.77 -7.62 -0.03
CA GLY A 260 14.46 -7.72 1.39
C GLY A 260 13.54 -6.62 1.93
N ALA A 261 13.30 -5.56 1.13
CA ALA A 261 12.39 -4.47 1.48
C ALA A 261 10.95 -5.00 1.65
N MET A 262 10.15 -4.32 2.47
CA MET A 262 8.81 -4.76 2.86
C MET A 262 7.78 -3.68 2.56
N ALA A 263 6.58 -4.11 2.17
CA ALA A 263 5.41 -3.24 2.04
C ALA A 263 4.15 -4.00 2.44
N ARG A 264 3.15 -3.29 2.95
CA ARG A 264 1.81 -3.84 3.10
C ARG A 264 1.11 -3.85 1.74
N MET A 265 0.65 -5.02 1.33
CA MET A 265 -0.15 -5.22 0.12
C MET A 265 -1.58 -5.51 0.53
N ASP A 266 -2.48 -4.56 0.24
CA ASP A 266 -3.91 -4.78 0.34
C ASP A 266 -4.44 -5.35 -0.97
N THR A 267 -5.14 -6.47 -0.87
CA THR A 267 -5.74 -7.19 -1.99
C THR A 267 -7.15 -7.70 -1.61
N ILE A 268 -7.79 -8.46 -2.50
CA ILE A 268 -9.05 -9.16 -2.21
C ILE A 268 -8.77 -10.51 -1.54
N SER A 269 -9.77 -11.10 -0.91
CA SER A 269 -9.62 -12.43 -0.31
C SER A 269 -9.22 -13.49 -1.35
N PRO A 270 -8.37 -14.46 -0.97
CA PRO A 270 -7.96 -15.55 -1.86
C PRO A 270 -9.15 -16.31 -2.48
N VAL A 271 -10.24 -16.50 -1.71
CA VAL A 271 -11.47 -17.15 -2.17
C VAL A 271 -12.15 -16.34 -3.28
N ALA A 272 -12.30 -15.03 -3.08
CA ALA A 272 -12.87 -14.14 -4.08
C ALA A 272 -11.99 -14.08 -5.34
N PHE A 273 -10.67 -14.00 -5.17
CA PHE A 273 -9.70 -14.03 -6.26
C PHE A 273 -9.86 -15.28 -7.12
N ALA A 274 -9.85 -16.46 -6.50
CA ALA A 274 -9.98 -17.72 -7.22
C ALA A 274 -11.31 -17.82 -7.98
N ARG A 275 -12.41 -17.34 -7.39
CA ARG A 275 -13.72 -17.28 -8.05
C ARG A 275 -13.70 -16.36 -9.27
N ILE A 276 -13.26 -15.10 -9.11
CA ILE A 276 -13.24 -14.10 -10.19
C ILE A 276 -12.34 -14.57 -11.34
N LYS A 277 -11.16 -15.12 -11.03
CA LYS A 277 -10.24 -15.65 -12.05
C LYS A 277 -10.83 -16.84 -12.82
N ARG A 278 -11.56 -17.73 -12.14
CA ARG A 278 -12.28 -18.84 -12.79
C ARG A 278 -13.37 -18.34 -13.72
N GLU A 279 -14.16 -17.35 -13.29
CA GLU A 279 -15.19 -16.72 -14.11
C GLU A 279 -14.57 -16.03 -15.35
N LEU A 280 -13.49 -15.27 -15.18
CA LEU A 280 -12.75 -14.64 -16.28
C LEU A 280 -12.20 -15.65 -17.28
N GLY A 281 -11.61 -16.75 -16.81
CA GLY A 281 -11.08 -17.80 -17.68
C GLY A 281 -12.14 -18.65 -18.38
N ALA A 282 -13.39 -18.63 -17.90
CA ALA A 282 -14.53 -19.34 -18.51
C ALA A 282 -15.23 -18.52 -19.61
N ARG A 283 -15.02 -17.19 -19.65
CA ARG A 283 -15.63 -16.30 -20.64
C ARG A 283 -15.18 -16.62 -22.07
N ALA A 284 -16.14 -16.60 -23.00
CA ALA A 284 -15.89 -16.85 -24.42
C ALA A 284 -15.12 -15.70 -25.10
N ASP A 285 -15.30 -14.47 -24.63
CA ASP A 285 -14.66 -13.26 -25.13
C ASP A 285 -13.32 -12.95 -24.44
N ARG A 286 -12.83 -13.85 -23.59
CA ARG A 286 -11.54 -13.67 -22.92
C ARG A 286 -10.40 -13.84 -23.91
N ASP A 287 -9.44 -12.91 -23.85
CA ASP A 287 -8.17 -13.01 -24.58
C ASP A 287 -7.56 -14.41 -24.42
N PRO A 288 -7.37 -15.16 -25.53
CA PRO A 288 -6.81 -16.52 -25.50
C PRO A 288 -5.46 -16.61 -24.78
N LEU A 289 -4.65 -15.54 -24.84
CA LEU A 289 -3.34 -15.47 -24.18
C LEU A 289 -3.45 -15.32 -22.66
N LYS A 290 -4.56 -14.76 -22.16
CA LYS A 290 -4.81 -14.56 -20.71
C LYS A 290 -5.63 -15.70 -20.10
N ARG A 291 -6.43 -16.41 -20.91
CA ARG A 291 -7.38 -17.43 -20.45
C ARG A 291 -6.74 -18.57 -19.65
N SER A 292 -5.70 -19.21 -20.19
CA SER A 292 -5.02 -20.33 -19.53
C SER A 292 -4.39 -19.91 -18.21
N LYS A 293 -3.82 -18.70 -18.18
CA LYS A 293 -3.23 -18.10 -16.99
C LYS A 293 -4.26 -17.80 -15.92
N ASP A 294 -5.41 -17.23 -16.26
CA ASP A 294 -6.48 -16.96 -15.27
C ASP A 294 -6.97 -18.25 -14.61
N LEU A 295 -7.17 -19.32 -15.41
CA LEU A 295 -7.57 -20.64 -14.88
C LEU A 295 -6.49 -21.24 -13.98
N LEU A 296 -5.21 -21.15 -14.37
CA LEU A 296 -4.09 -21.61 -13.57
C LEU A 296 -4.01 -20.86 -12.23
N GLN A 297 -4.10 -19.53 -12.25
CA GLN A 297 -4.10 -18.71 -11.05
C GLN A 297 -5.27 -19.06 -10.12
N ALA A 298 -6.46 -19.29 -10.67
CA ALA A 298 -7.63 -19.72 -9.91
C ALA A 298 -7.42 -21.08 -9.24
N GLN A 299 -6.82 -22.05 -9.96
CA GLN A 299 -6.53 -23.38 -9.44
C GLN A 299 -5.50 -23.33 -8.31
N ILE A 300 -4.42 -22.58 -8.50
CA ILE A 300 -3.35 -22.44 -7.51
C ILE A 300 -3.89 -21.84 -6.22
N VAL A 301 -4.60 -20.70 -6.31
CA VAL A 301 -5.13 -20.03 -5.12
C VAL A 301 -6.19 -20.89 -4.42
N SER A 302 -6.99 -21.65 -5.17
CA SER A 302 -7.94 -22.61 -4.57
C SER A 302 -7.20 -23.68 -3.74
N GLN A 303 -6.05 -24.17 -4.22
CA GLN A 303 -5.23 -25.12 -3.47
C GLN A 303 -4.60 -24.48 -2.22
N LEU A 304 -4.07 -23.25 -2.34
CA LEU A 304 -3.55 -22.49 -1.19
C LEU A 304 -4.60 -22.34 -0.09
N VAL A 305 -5.82 -21.95 -0.47
CA VAL A 305 -6.95 -21.85 0.46
C VAL A 305 -7.23 -23.19 1.14
N SER A 306 -7.32 -24.28 0.38
CA SER A 306 -7.63 -25.59 0.97
C SER A 306 -6.56 -26.15 1.91
N GLN A 307 -5.29 -25.77 1.71
CA GLN A 307 -4.16 -26.38 2.41
C GLN A 307 -3.59 -25.51 3.55
N TYR A 308 -3.57 -24.18 3.37
CA TYR A 308 -2.87 -23.26 4.28
C TYR A 308 -3.75 -22.16 4.86
N LEU A 309 -4.84 -21.80 4.19
CA LEU A 309 -5.81 -20.82 4.67
C LEU A 309 -7.22 -21.43 4.83
N PRO A 310 -7.38 -22.62 5.44
CA PRO A 310 -8.70 -23.18 5.66
C PRO A 310 -9.47 -22.26 6.61
N HIS A 311 -10.64 -21.83 6.18
CA HIS A 311 -11.65 -21.23 7.05
C HIS A 311 -12.33 -22.32 7.89
#